data_AF-A0A382YKG8-F1
#
_entry.id   AF-A0A382YKG8-F1
#
_cell.length_a   1.000
_cell.length_b   1.000
_cell.length_c   1.000
_cell.angle_alpha   90.00
_cell.angle_beta   90.00
_cell.angle_gamma   90.00
#
_symmetry.space_group_name_H-M   'P 1'
#
loop_
_entity.id
_entity.type
_entity.pdbx_description
1 polymer ?
#
loop_
_entity_poly.entity_id
_entity_poly.type
_entity_poly.pdbx_seq_one_letter_code
_entity_poly.pdbx_strand_id
1 'polypeptide(L)' 'SLSKLSILLSYKSLKKFKDKLDPRKYNGAIFLGLEGPVVKSHGSTDALGFAHSIDLCNRIVKGNLIEKIKSHLITVDVR' A
#
# COMPACT_ATOMS: atom_id res chain seq x y z
N SER A 1 -32.61 -3.85 24.44
CA SER A 1 -31.50 -3.11 25.10
C SER A 1 -30.93 -2.13 24.10
N LEU A 2 -30.96 -0.84 24.44
CA LEU A 2 -30.50 0.29 23.62
C LEU A 2 -29.09 0.08 23.03
N SER A 3 -28.25 -0.68 23.75
CA SER A 3 -26.90 -1.09 23.34
C SER A 3 -26.83 -1.83 21.98
N LYS A 4 -27.78 -2.72 21.68
CA LYS A 4 -27.77 -3.50 20.43
C LYS A 4 -28.03 -2.61 19.20
N LEU A 5 -28.89 -1.60 19.36
CA LEU A 5 -29.19 -0.63 18.31
C LEU A 5 -28.00 0.30 18.08
N SER A 6 -27.34 0.77 19.15
CA SER A 6 -26.11 1.57 19.05
C SER A 6 -25.00 0.82 18.34
N ILE A 7 -24.79 -0.47 18.64
CA ILE A 7 -23.80 -1.31 17.96
C ILE A 7 -24.12 -1.44 16.47
N LEU A 8 -25.40 -1.63 16.10
CA LEU A 8 -25.80 -1.76 14.69
C LEU A 8 -25.50 -0.48 13.89
N LEU A 9 -25.78 0.69 14.48
CA LEU A 9 -25.49 1.99 13.85
C LEU A 9 -23.98 2.23 13.71
N SER A 10 -23.19 1.85 14.72
CA SER A 10 -21.74 2.03 14.71
C SER A 10 -20.97 0.94 13.95
N TYR A 11 -21.59 -0.20 13.66
CA TYR A 11 -20.94 -1.38 13.06
C TYR A 11 -20.19 -1.07 11.77
N LYS A 12 -20.77 -0.25 10.87
CA LYS A 12 -20.12 0.14 9.62
C LYS A 12 -18.83 0.95 9.86
N SER A 13 -18.83 1.84 10.86
CA SER A 13 -17.66 2.64 11.22
C SER A 13 -16.57 1.77 11.82
N LEU A 14 -16.94 0.89 12.76
CA LEU A 14 -16.03 -0.07 13.39
C LEU A 14 -15.41 -1.03 12.37
N LYS A 15 -16.21 -1.53 11.41
CA LYS A 15 -15.71 -2.39 10.33
C LYS A 15 -14.70 -1.67 9.45
N LYS A 16 -15.01 -0.44 9.00
CA LYS A 16 -14.07 0.40 8.24
C LYS A 16 -12.78 0.68 9.01
N PHE A 17 -12.90 0.92 10.31
CA PHE A 17 -11.75 1.15 11.18
C PHE A 17 -10.86 -0.08 11.25
N LYS A 18 -11.43 -1.25 11.53
CA LYS A 18 -10.71 -2.53 11.50
C LYS A 18 -10.01 -2.76 10.16
N ASP A 19 -10.72 -2.48 9.07
CA ASP A 19 -10.21 -2.66 7.72
C ASP A 19 -9.04 -1.73 7.37
N LYS A 20 -8.94 -0.55 8.00
CA LYS A 20 -7.80 0.37 7.85
C LYS A 20 -6.58 -0.06 8.67
N LEU A 21 -6.80 -0.78 9.76
CA LEU A 21 -5.74 -1.28 10.64
C LEU A 21 -5.18 -2.64 10.21
N ASP A 22 -5.72 -3.25 9.16
CA ASP A 22 -5.22 -4.53 8.66
C ASP A 22 -3.85 -4.36 7.99
N PRO A 23 -2.75 -4.87 8.58
CA PRO A 23 -1.40 -4.69 8.06
C PRO A 23 -1.19 -5.38 6.71
N ARG A 24 -2.01 -6.39 6.38
CA ARG A 24 -1.88 -7.14 5.13
C ARG A 24 -2.11 -6.28 3.90
N LYS A 25 -2.89 -5.20 4.03
CA LYS A 25 -3.18 -4.26 2.93
C LYS A 25 -2.01 -3.37 2.53
N TYR A 26 -0.98 -3.29 3.37
CA TYR A 26 0.19 -2.44 3.19
C TYR A 26 1.47 -3.25 2.96
N ASN A 27 1.34 -4.48 2.48
CA ASN A 27 2.48 -5.32 2.15
C ASN A 27 3.17 -4.84 0.85
N GLY A 28 4.48 -5.10 0.76
CA GLY A 28 5.33 -4.74 -0.36
C GLY A 28 6.21 -3.54 0.01
N ALA A 29 7.51 -3.79 0.14
CA ALA A 29 8.51 -2.73 0.25
C ALA A 29 9.08 -2.41 -1.13
N ILE A 30 9.08 -1.13 -1.50
CA ILE A 30 9.62 -0.64 -2.77
C ILE A 30 11.13 -0.46 -2.61
N PHE A 31 11.92 -1.07 -3.50
CA PHE A 31 13.36 -0.82 -3.55
C PHE A 31 13.64 0.33 -4.52
N LEU A 32 14.01 1.48 -3.96
CA LEU A 32 14.33 2.68 -4.71
C LEU A 32 15.80 2.69 -5.14
N GLY A 33 16.11 3.43 -6.22
CA GLY A 33 17.47 3.57 -6.73
C GLY A 33 17.91 2.47 -7.71
N LEU A 34 17.04 1.52 -8.01
CA LEU A 34 17.27 0.53 -9.07
C LEU A 34 16.74 1.05 -10.42
N GLU A 35 17.23 0.45 -11.51
CA GLU A 35 16.83 0.85 -12.87
C GLU A 35 15.35 0.54 -13.18
N GLY A 36 14.75 -0.41 -12.46
CA GLY A 36 13.38 -0.87 -12.66
C GLY A 36 12.58 -1.04 -11.37
N PRO A 37 11.27 -1.27 -11.48
CA PRO A 37 10.38 -1.44 -10.33
C PRO A 37 10.64 -2.79 -9.65
N VAL A 38 11.10 -2.74 -8.40
CA VAL A 38 11.33 -3.92 -7.56
C VAL A 38 10.55 -3.77 -6.26
N VAL A 39 9.74 -4.78 -5.94
CA VAL A 39 8.94 -4.86 -4.71
C VAL A 39 9.25 -6.16 -3.99
N LYS A 40 9.60 -6.06 -2.71
CA LYS A 40 9.81 -7.21 -1.81
C LYS A 40 8.59 -7.40 -0.90
N SER A 41 7.97 -8.58 -0.95
CA SER A 41 6.89 -8.94 -0.01
C SER A 41 7.44 -9.39 1.35
N HIS A 42 6.62 -9.29 2.40
CA HIS A 42 6.93 -9.84 3.72
C HIS A 42 6.87 -11.38 3.70
N GLY A 43 7.91 -12.05 4.20
CA GLY A 43 8.05 -13.51 4.07
C GLY A 43 6.98 -14.33 4.80
N SER A 44 6.43 -13.81 5.89
CA SER A 44 5.37 -14.47 6.67
C SER A 44 3.95 -14.04 6.26
N THR A 45 3.77 -13.51 5.05
CA THR A 45 2.46 -13.03 4.59
C THR A 45 1.55 -14.17 4.12
N ASP A 46 0.23 -13.96 4.27
CA ASP A 46 -0.77 -14.78 3.61
C ASP A 46 -0.94 -14.39 2.13
N ALA A 47 -1.72 -15.19 1.39
CA ALA A 47 -1.97 -14.98 -0.04
C ALA A 47 -2.60 -13.61 -0.35
N LEU A 48 -3.45 -13.09 0.56
CA LEU A 48 -4.06 -11.77 0.40
C LEU A 48 -3.01 -10.65 0.52
N GLY A 49 -2.14 -10.71 1.54
CA GLY A 49 -1.06 -9.76 1.68
C GLY A 49 -0.05 -9.84 0.52
N PHE A 50 0.21 -11.04 -0.01
CA PHE A 50 1.05 -11.18 -1.20
C PHE A 50 0.40 -10.54 -2.44
N ALA A 51 -0.91 -10.73 -2.64
CA ALA A 51 -1.65 -10.08 -3.72
C ALA A 51 -1.58 -8.55 -3.64
N HIS A 52 -1.59 -7.97 -2.43
CA HIS A 52 -1.37 -6.53 -2.24
C HIS A 52 0.04 -6.10 -2.67
N SER A 53 1.08 -6.91 -2.47
CA SER A 53 2.43 -6.61 -3.00
C SER A 53 2.48 -6.60 -4.52
N ILE A 54 1.76 -7.51 -5.18
CA ILE A 54 1.63 -7.54 -6.65
C ILE A 54 0.89 -6.30 -7.14
N ASP A 55 -0.23 -5.95 -6.52
CA ASP A 55 -0.99 -4.75 -6.87
C ASP A 55 -0.17 -3.47 -6.67
N LEU A 56 0.61 -3.39 -5.59
CA LEU A 56 1.57 -2.30 -5.38
C LEU A 56 2.57 -2.20 -6.54
N CYS A 57 3.16 -3.32 -6.97
CA CYS A 57 4.09 -3.34 -8.10
C CYS A 57 3.41 -2.87 -9.40
N ASN A 58 2.20 -3.35 -9.68
CA ASN A 58 1.39 -2.91 -10.81
C ASN A 58 1.12 -1.39 -10.78
N ARG A 59 0.83 -0.82 -9.60
CA ARG A 59 0.63 0.62 -9.42
C ARG A 59 1.91 1.42 -9.66
N ILE A 60 3.07 0.91 -9.24
CA ILE A 60 4.39 1.54 -9.48
C ILE A 60 4.66 1.61 -10.98
N VAL A 61 4.45 0.50 -11.69
CA VAL A 61 4.61 0.40 -13.14
C VAL A 61 3.67 1.37 -13.85
N LYS A 62 2.35 1.27 -13.59
CA LYS A 62 1.35 2.16 -14.22
C LYS A 62 1.55 3.63 -13.88
N GLY A 63 2.08 3.90 -12.69
CA GLY A 63 2.34 5.25 -12.21
C GLY A 63 3.63 5.87 -12.73
N ASN A 64 4.46 5.12 -13.47
CA ASN A 64 5.81 5.49 -13.92
C ASN A 64 6.65 6.09 -12.78
N LEU A 65 6.59 5.47 -11.58
CA LEU A 65 7.21 6.03 -10.38
C LEU A 65 8.72 6.24 -10.55
N ILE A 66 9.42 5.27 -11.14
CA ILE A 66 10.87 5.32 -11.33
C ILE A 66 11.26 6.50 -12.22
N GLU A 67 10.57 6.70 -13.33
CA GLU A 67 10.83 7.84 -14.24
C GLU A 67 10.54 9.19 -13.58
N LYS A 68 9.50 9.27 -12.76
CA LYS A 68 9.23 10.47 -11.97
C LYS A 68 10.34 10.75 -10.96
N ILE A 69 10.88 9.73 -10.29
CA ILE A 69 11.99 9.93 -9.35
C ILE A 69 13.23 10.44 -10.10
N LYS A 70 13.59 9.82 -11.23
CA LYS A 70 14.71 10.25 -12.08
C LYS A 70 14.57 11.71 -12.51
N SER A 71 13.39 12.11 -13.01
CA SER A 71 13.16 13.48 -13.48
C SER A 71 13.31 14.52 -12.35
N HIS A 72 12.88 14.20 -11.12
CA HIS A 72 13.01 15.12 -9.99
C HIS A 72 14.44 15.21 -9.46
N LEU A 73 15.20 14.11 -9.44
CA LEU A 73 16.59 14.12 -8.99
C LEU A 73 17.49 14.95 -9.93
N ILE A 74 17.32 14.80 -11.25
CA ILE A 74 18.07 15.60 -12.23
C ILE A 74 17.82 17.09 -12.00
N THR A 75 16.58 17.50 -11.74
CA THR A 75 16.21 18.91 -11.50
C THR A 75 16.84 19.48 -10.22
N VAL A 76 17.15 18.64 -9.24
CA VAL A 76 17.81 19.07 -7.99
C VAL A 76 19.30 19.27 -8.20
N ASP A 77 19.97 18.41 -8.97
CA ASP A 77 21.43 18.50 -9.22
C ASP A 77 21.83 19.68 -10.13
N VAL A 78 20.90 20.25 -10.91
CA VAL A 78 21.17 21.42 -11.77
C VAL A 78 21.07 22.75 -11.00
N ARG A 79 20.65 22.72 -9.71
CA ARG A 79 20.61 23.91 -8.83
C ARG A 79 21.82 23.95 -7.90
#